data_AF-A0A447T4N1-F1
#
_entry.id   AF-A0A447T4N1-F1
#
_cell.length_a   1.000
_cell.length_b   1.000
_cell.length_c   1.000
_cell.angle_alpha   90.00
_cell.angle_beta   90.00
_cell.angle_gamma   90.00
#
_symmetry.space_group_name_H-M   'P 1'
#
loop_
_entity.id
_entity.type
_entity.pdbx_description
1 polymer ?
#
loop_
_entity_poly.entity_id
_entity_poly.type
_entity_poly.pdbx_seq_one_letter_code
_entity_poly.pdbx_strand_id
1 'polypeptide(L)' 'MGRSREAGMQTFDQSLFELYEAELITYEDALRNADSINDLRLRIKLYSESAATGTRWKA' A
#
# COMPACT_ATOMS: atom_id res chain seq x y z
N MET A 1 -27.31 -7.98 -8.46
CA MET A 1 -26.47 -6.86 -8.93
C MET A 1 -25.78 -6.23 -7.73
N GLY A 2 -24.45 -6.17 -7.72
CA GLY A 2 -23.66 -5.47 -6.70
C GLY A 2 -22.23 -5.24 -7.18
N ARG A 3 -22.06 -5.04 -8.50
CA ARG A 3 -20.79 -4.66 -9.11
C ARG A 3 -20.80 -3.16 -9.33
N SER A 4 -20.87 -2.38 -8.25
CA SER A 4 -20.36 -1.01 -8.30
C SER A 4 -18.85 -1.12 -8.19
N ARG A 5 -18.22 -1.40 -9.33
CA ARG A 5 -16.84 -0.96 -9.52
C ARG A 5 -16.91 0.57 -9.50
N GLU A 6 -16.52 1.16 -8.39
CA GLU A 6 -16.09 2.56 -8.28
C GLU A 6 -14.79 2.76 -9.09
N ALA A 7 -14.83 2.39 -10.37
CA ALA A 7 -13.70 2.27 -11.27
C ALA A 7 -13.08 3.65 -11.49
N GLY A 8 -12.13 4.01 -10.64
CA GLY A 8 -11.39 5.28 -10.70
C GLY A 8 -11.16 5.95 -9.35
N MET A 9 -11.80 5.51 -8.26
CA MET A 9 -11.54 6.07 -6.93
C MET A 9 -10.45 5.26 -6.22
N GLN A 10 -9.22 5.71 -6.39
CA GLN A 10 -8.08 5.28 -5.59
C GLN A 10 -8.03 6.20 -4.36
N THR A 11 -8.10 5.62 -3.16
CA THR A 11 -7.88 6.41 -1.94
C THR A 11 -6.39 6.73 -1.82
N PHE A 12 -6.06 7.81 -1.11
CA PHE A 12 -4.66 8.18 -0.91
C PHE A 12 -3.87 7.07 -0.20
N ASP A 13 -4.47 6.39 0.78
CA ASP A 13 -3.84 5.24 1.46
C ASP A 13 -3.58 4.05 0.50
N GLN A 14 -4.39 3.87 -0.55
CA GLN A 14 -4.13 2.88 -1.59
C GLN A 14 -2.89 3.25 -2.39
N SER A 15 -2.79 4.51 -2.81
CA SER A 15 -1.59 5.02 -3.48
C SER A 15 -0.33 4.89 -2.61
N LEU A 16 -0.42 5.23 -1.32
CA LEU A 16 0.70 5.08 -0.38
C LEU A 16 1.12 3.61 -0.21
N PHE A 17 0.17 2.68 -0.16
CA PHE A 17 0.47 1.25 -0.13
C PHE A 17 1.19 0.79 -1.40
N GLU A 18 0.70 1.18 -2.58
CA GLU A 18 1.31 0.82 -3.87
C GLU A 18 2.70 1.43 -4.04
N LEU A 19 2.89 2.70 -3.62
CA LEU A 19 4.19 3.38 -3.63
C LEU A 19 5.19 2.71 -2.67
N TYR A 20 4.71 2.27 -1.50
CA TYR A 20 5.51 1.52 -0.54
C TYR A 20 5.91 0.15 -1.12
N GLU A 21 4.99 -0.59 -1.73
CA GLU A 21 5.28 -1.88 -2.38
C GLU A 21 6.20 -1.75 -3.59
N ALA A 22 6.15 -0.61 -4.30
CA ALA A 22 7.08 -0.28 -5.38
C ALA A 22 8.45 0.20 -4.89
N GLU A 23 8.70 0.20 -3.56
CA GLU A 23 9.91 0.71 -2.91
C GLU A 23 10.22 2.19 -3.24
N LEU A 24 9.21 2.95 -3.66
CA LEU A 24 9.37 4.38 -4.02
C LEU A 24 9.34 5.30 -2.79
N ILE A 25 8.70 4.85 -1.71
CA ILE A 25 8.64 5.55 -0.42
C ILE A 25 8.96 4.59 0.72
N THR A 26 9.48 5.13 1.83
CA THR A 26 9.75 4.31 3.02
C THR A 26 8.48 4.04 3.81
N TYR A 27 8.50 3.01 4.65
CA TYR A 27 7.40 2.71 5.57
C TYR A 27 7.03 3.90 6.46
N GLU A 28 8.04 4.62 6.97
CA GLU A 28 7.82 5.81 7.80
C GLU A 28 7.16 6.95 7.02
N ASP A 29 7.55 7.13 5.75
CA ASP A 29 6.98 8.16 4.88
C ASP A 29 5.53 7.83 4.49
N ALA A 30 5.25 6.56 4.20
CA ALA A 30 3.90 6.07 3.95
C ALA A 30 2.99 6.30 5.16
N LEU A 31 3.44 5.94 6.37
CA LEU A 31 2.66 6.14 7.60
C LEU A 31 2.47 7.61 7.98
N ARG A 32 3.45 8.47 7.70
CA ARG A 32 3.37 9.90 8.02
C ARG A 32 2.32 10.62 7.19
N ASN A 33 2.11 10.18 5.95
CA ASN A 33 1.17 10.76 5.02
C ASN A 33 -0.19 10.05 4.98
N ALA A 34 -0.32 8.90 5.64
CA ALA A 34 -1.57 8.16 5.71
C ALA A 34 -2.67 8.94 6.44
N ASP A 35 -3.89 8.92 5.91
CA ASP A 35 -5.05 9.50 6.58
C ASP A 35 -5.42 8.65 7.80
N SER A 36 -5.29 7.33 7.66
CA SER A 36 -5.51 6.35 8.71
C SER A 36 -4.28 5.46 8.91
N ILE A 37 -3.30 5.97 9.67
CA ILE A 37 -2.02 5.30 10.00
C ILE A 37 -2.21 3.85 10.45
N ASN A 38 -3.22 3.58 11.28
CA ASN A 38 -3.45 2.25 11.82
C ASN A 38 -3.94 1.26 10.76
N ASP A 39 -4.84 1.71 9.88
CA ASP A 39 -5.34 0.92 8.74
C ASP A 39 -4.24 0.66 7.72
N LEU A 40 -3.47 1.70 7.34
CA LEU A 40 -2.36 1.53 6.41
C LEU A 40 -1.28 0.59 6.98
N ARG A 41 -0.94 0.73 8.27
CA ARG A 41 -0.02 -0.17 8.97
C ARG A 41 -0.49 -1.62 8.95
N LEU A 42 -1.77 -1.85 9.29
CA LEU A 42 -2.33 -3.19 9.31
C LEU A 42 -2.33 -3.79 7.90
N ARG A 43 -2.69 -2.98 6.90
CA ARG A 43 -2.71 -3.37 5.50
C ARG A 43 -1.31 -3.72 4.97
N ILE A 44 -0.30 -2.89 5.25
CA ILE A 44 1.10 -3.19 4.95
C ILE A 44 1.52 -4.52 5.58
N LYS A 45 1.20 -4.74 6.86
CA LYS A 45 1.59 -5.97 7.55
C LYS A 45 0.89 -7.23 7.03
N LEU A 46 -0.37 -7.12 6.60
CA LEU A 46 -1.18 -8.25 6.14
C LEU A 46 -0.97 -8.58 4.66
N TYR A 47 -0.76 -7.57 3.82
CA TYR A 47 -0.75 -7.72 2.36
C TYR A 47 0.60 -7.47 1.71
N SER A 48 1.55 -6.82 2.38
CA SER A 48 2.84 -6.56 1.73
C SER A 48 3.63 -7.85 1.55
N GLU A 49 3.88 -8.22 0.30
CA GLU A 49 4.76 -9.33 -0.06
C GLU A 49 6.22 -9.04 0.31
N SER A 50 6.58 -7.77 0.53
CA SER A 50 7.90 -7.35 1.01
C SER A 50 8.17 -7.79 2.46
N ALA A 51 7.13 -8.03 3.27
CA ALA A 51 7.26 -8.65 4.58
C ALA A 51 7.44 -10.18 4.50
N ALA A 52 7.01 -10.81 3.39
CA ALA A 52 7.05 -12.26 3.19
C ALA A 52 8.23 -12.73 2.31
N THR A 53 8.78 -11.85 1.47
CA THR A 53 9.71 -12.26 0.41
C THR A 53 10.68 -11.13 0.10
N GLY A 54 11.84 -11.13 0.77
CA GLY A 54 12.98 -10.27 0.44
C GLY A 54 13.65 -10.65 -0.87
N THR A 55 12.94 -10.62 -1.99
CA THR A 55 13.55 -10.85 -3.32
C THR A 55 12.71 -10.23 -4.43
N ARG A 56 13.11 -9.07 -4.96
CA ARG A 56 12.96 -8.81 -6.40
C ARG A 56 13.86 -7.69 -6.93
N TRP A 57 15.15 -8.02 -7.10
CA TRP A 57 15.96 -7.31 -8.09
C TRP A 57 15.59 -7.83 -9.49
N LYS A 58 15.58 -6.92 -10.47
CA LYS A 58 15.52 -7.10 -11.94
C LYS A 58 14.11 -7.18 -12.54
N ALA A 59 13.80 -6.45 -13.61
CA ALA A 59 14.62 -5.99 -14.73
C ALA A 59 14.17 -4.62 -15.25
#